data_AF-A0A7X8IJK2-F1
#
_entry.id   AF-A0A7X8IJK2-F1
#
_cell.length_a   1.000
_cell.length_b   1.000
_cell.length_c   1.000
_cell.angle_alpha   90.00
_cell.angle_beta   90.00
_cell.angle_gamma   90.00
#
_symmetry.space_group_name_H-M   'P 1'
#
loop_
_entity.id
_entity.type
_entity.pdbx_description
1 polymer ?
#
loop_
_entity_poly.entity_id
_entity_poly.type
_entity_poly.pdbx_seq_one_letter_code
_entity_poly.pdbx_strand_id
1 'polypeptide(L)'
;DLSKELFTSLGISPDKLISDKISAHLTRFKQWVEGFSTLTQWVDYARAKKNFNNSYSLIFTSALESGKIADAGDLELIFKASYADTLIKEEMKNNDLLINFNGPDIHEKKIEEFSGLDKKSIELNRLRLISKLRENCMSLKDIMNNSSKHPEAKFLKGEINKKRAHKPIRQILSNAGGLIKQAKPCFLMSPLSIAQYLDPQAISFDTIIFDEASQVRTEDALGALMRGRQLVVMGDSSQLPPTTFFDHIVDEDADFDSIDNPDSSINTESILQQSKKKLPLKYITWHYRSEHESLIQISNDFFYEDRLQVFSSAYAKHPEKGLKFLHLPDTVYDRGKSACNIMEAKKIVELACEHYQEFPDISLGVGAFSVRQQEAILNQLEIKLKDNPHLQHHFTKDKLEPFFVKNLETIQGDERDVIIISVGYGFDQENKLRMSFGPLSQDGGPRRLNVLMTRARKKCIIVSNFKHSDLKVNPQSRMWLKALHAYLQLAELGDMPSARETPETAMLFEESVYHYLKDSGYNVIKQVGCVSFRIDLAITHPDNFHLYVLGILFDGPMYHTSKTARERDRLRNEMLEKLGWKIHRVWSTDWYRDRQKSITQLNKAIDNALQQPVMIISEEIGKTETNPDIKKQ
;
A
#
# COMPACT_ATOMS: atom_id res chain seq x y z
N ASP A 1 -38.20 -36.78 65.31
CA ASP A 1 -38.80 -36.30 64.05
C ASP A 1 -38.12 -35.07 63.45
N LEU A 2 -37.90 -33.97 64.18
CA LEU A 2 -37.15 -32.80 63.69
C LEU A 2 -35.75 -33.10 63.14
N SER A 3 -35.00 -34.03 63.76
CA SER A 3 -33.68 -34.45 63.26
C SER A 3 -33.77 -35.18 61.92
N LYS A 4 -34.78 -36.05 61.73
CA LYS A 4 -35.01 -36.75 60.46
C LYS A 4 -35.40 -35.77 59.36
N GLU A 5 -36.27 -34.80 59.64
CA GLU A 5 -36.59 -33.74 58.67
C GLU A 5 -35.37 -32.90 58.31
N LEU A 6 -34.54 -32.52 59.28
CA LEU A 6 -33.31 -31.76 59.02
C LEU A 6 -32.32 -32.55 58.14
N PHE A 7 -32.08 -33.83 58.45
CA PHE A 7 -31.20 -34.70 57.65
C PHE A 7 -31.74 -34.93 56.24
N THR A 8 -33.07 -35.07 56.10
CA THR A 8 -33.73 -35.21 54.79
C THR A 8 -33.64 -33.90 53.99
N SER A 9 -33.79 -32.75 54.64
CA SER A 9 -33.69 -31.41 54.04
C SER A 9 -32.26 -31.05 53.65
N LEU A 10 -31.26 -31.59 54.34
CA LEU A 10 -29.83 -31.44 54.06
C LEU A 10 -29.28 -32.51 53.09
N GLY A 11 -30.12 -33.44 52.61
CA GLY A 11 -29.72 -34.48 51.64
C GLY A 11 -28.80 -35.57 52.21
N ILE A 12 -28.79 -35.76 53.53
CA ILE A 12 -27.92 -36.72 54.23
C ILE A 12 -28.73 -37.97 54.59
N SER A 13 -28.36 -39.12 54.01
CA SER A 13 -28.95 -40.42 54.37
C SER A 13 -28.35 -40.91 55.70
N PRO A 14 -29.15 -41.11 56.76
CA PRO A 14 -28.66 -41.55 58.07
C PRO A 14 -27.94 -42.91 58.02
N ASP A 15 -28.36 -43.79 57.11
CA ASP A 15 -27.86 -45.16 57.01
C ASP A 15 -26.45 -45.26 56.40
N LYS A 16 -25.98 -44.20 55.71
CA LYS A 16 -24.62 -44.13 55.14
C LYS A 16 -23.54 -43.67 56.14
N LEU A 17 -23.92 -43.22 57.33
CA LEU A 17 -22.97 -42.72 58.35
C LEU A 17 -22.30 -43.84 59.16
N ILE A 18 -22.77 -45.08 59.04
CA ILE A 18 -22.33 -46.20 59.87
C ILE A 18 -21.18 -46.99 59.24
N SER A 19 -20.84 -46.77 57.95
CA SER A 19 -19.96 -47.69 57.23
C SER A 19 -18.55 -47.24 56.85
N ASP A 20 -18.05 -46.02 57.17
CA ASP A 20 -16.63 -45.71 56.91
C ASP A 20 -16.02 -44.55 57.74
N LYS A 21 -14.76 -44.74 58.20
CA LYS A 21 -13.83 -43.79 58.86
C LYS A 21 -14.44 -42.63 59.70
N ILE A 22 -14.59 -42.88 61.01
CA ILE A 22 -14.99 -41.89 62.05
C ILE A 22 -14.22 -40.56 61.96
N SER A 23 -12.95 -40.56 61.58
CA SER A 23 -12.14 -39.35 61.43
C SER A 23 -12.62 -38.43 60.31
N ALA A 24 -13.04 -38.98 59.17
CA ALA A 24 -13.60 -38.20 58.07
C ALA A 24 -14.95 -37.60 58.44
N HIS A 25 -15.76 -38.34 59.21
CA HIS A 25 -17.03 -37.85 59.75
C HIS A 25 -16.82 -36.74 60.79
N LEU A 26 -15.85 -36.85 61.70
CA LEU A 26 -15.51 -35.81 62.67
C LEU A 26 -15.06 -34.50 61.99
N THR A 27 -14.23 -34.60 60.95
CA THR A 27 -13.81 -33.42 60.17
C THR A 27 -15.01 -32.78 59.47
N ARG A 28 -15.91 -33.58 58.90
CA ARG A 28 -17.13 -33.10 58.24
C ARG A 28 -18.12 -32.46 59.24
N PHE A 29 -18.26 -33.04 60.44
CA PHE A 29 -19.06 -32.46 61.52
C PHE A 29 -18.48 -31.13 62.02
N LYS A 30 -17.15 -31.02 62.16
CA LYS A 30 -16.51 -29.73 62.49
C LYS A 30 -16.78 -28.68 61.40
N GLN A 31 -16.63 -29.04 60.13
CA GLN A 31 -16.97 -28.15 59.00
C GLN A 31 -18.44 -27.71 59.02
N TRP A 32 -19.38 -28.58 59.39
CA TRP A 32 -20.79 -28.23 59.50
C TRP A 32 -21.09 -27.31 60.68
N VAL A 33 -20.43 -27.51 61.82
CA VAL A 33 -20.56 -26.64 62.99
C VAL A 33 -19.94 -25.27 62.72
N GLU A 34 -18.76 -25.22 62.09
CA GLU A 34 -18.07 -23.99 61.68
C GLU A 34 -18.85 -23.24 60.58
N GLY A 35 -19.52 -23.97 59.68
CA GLY A 35 -20.35 -23.43 58.60
C GLY A 35 -21.82 -23.17 58.97
N PHE A 36 -22.22 -23.28 60.24
CA PHE A 36 -23.62 -23.14 60.63
C PHE A 36 -24.25 -21.79 60.24
N SER A 37 -23.43 -20.73 60.17
CA SER A 37 -23.85 -19.39 59.73
C SER A 37 -24.21 -19.30 58.24
N THR A 38 -23.75 -20.23 57.39
CA THR A 38 -24.08 -20.25 55.95
C THR A 38 -25.28 -21.14 55.64
N LEU A 39 -25.88 -21.78 56.66
CA LEU A 39 -27.05 -22.65 56.49
C LEU A 39 -28.26 -21.90 55.91
N THR A 40 -28.44 -20.63 56.26
CA THR A 40 -29.45 -19.75 55.65
C THR A 40 -29.23 -19.57 54.15
N GLN A 41 -27.98 -19.35 53.72
CA GLN A 41 -27.63 -19.26 52.29
C GLN A 41 -27.89 -20.59 51.57
N TRP A 42 -27.62 -21.72 52.23
CA TRP A 42 -27.95 -23.04 51.68
C TRP A 42 -29.45 -23.27 51.53
N VAL A 43 -30.26 -22.83 52.50
CA VAL A 43 -31.72 -22.89 52.43
C VAL A 43 -32.26 -22.01 51.30
N ASP A 44 -31.71 -20.81 51.12
CA ASP A 44 -32.07 -19.92 50.01
C ASP A 44 -31.68 -20.53 48.66
N TYR A 45 -30.49 -21.15 48.56
CA TYR A 45 -30.07 -21.91 47.39
C TYR A 45 -31.02 -23.08 47.09
N ALA A 46 -31.36 -23.90 48.08
CA ALA A 46 -32.26 -25.04 47.92
C ALA A 46 -33.67 -24.60 47.49
N ARG A 47 -34.15 -23.45 48.02
CA ARG A 47 -35.42 -22.85 47.61
C ARG A 47 -35.36 -22.33 46.17
N ALA A 48 -34.28 -21.64 45.80
CA ALA A 48 -34.05 -21.18 44.44
C ALA A 48 -33.97 -22.36 43.44
N LYS A 49 -33.23 -23.42 43.78
CA LYS A 49 -33.13 -24.66 42.99
C LYS A 49 -34.50 -25.29 42.74
N LYS A 50 -35.39 -25.28 43.73
CA LYS A 50 -36.75 -25.81 43.59
C LYS A 50 -37.60 -24.98 42.62
N ASN A 51 -37.38 -23.67 42.57
CA ASN A 51 -38.06 -22.75 41.64
C ASN A 51 -37.49 -22.83 40.21
N PHE A 52 -36.20 -23.14 40.07
CA PHE A 52 -35.51 -23.34 38.78
C PHE A 52 -35.25 -24.83 38.54
N ASN A 53 -36.31 -25.61 38.38
CA ASN A 53 -36.26 -27.06 38.15
C ASN A 53 -36.71 -27.44 36.72
N ASN A 54 -36.09 -26.83 35.72
CA ASN A 54 -36.22 -27.26 34.32
C ASN A 54 -35.03 -28.15 33.93
N SER A 55 -35.17 -28.85 32.81
CA SER A 55 -34.16 -29.78 32.28
C SER A 55 -32.78 -29.14 32.09
N TYR A 56 -32.71 -27.85 31.75
CA TYR A 56 -31.45 -27.12 31.57
C TYR A 56 -30.79 -26.76 32.90
N SER A 57 -31.55 -26.21 33.85
CA SER A 57 -31.07 -25.82 35.19
C SER A 57 -30.53 -27.01 35.99
N LEU A 58 -31.05 -28.22 35.76
CA LEU A 58 -30.58 -29.45 36.42
C LEU A 58 -29.15 -29.84 36.02
N ILE A 59 -28.76 -29.58 34.77
CA ILE A 59 -27.40 -29.87 34.28
C ILE A 59 -26.38 -28.96 34.99
N PHE A 60 -26.68 -27.67 35.11
CA PHE A 60 -25.79 -26.70 35.76
C PHE A 60 -25.76 -26.85 37.28
N THR A 61 -26.92 -27.08 37.92
CA THR A 61 -26.98 -27.29 39.38
C THR A 61 -26.27 -28.58 39.79
N SER A 62 -26.41 -29.67 39.02
CA SER A 62 -25.65 -30.90 39.28
C SER A 62 -24.15 -30.75 39.05
N ALA A 63 -23.73 -29.94 38.06
CA ALA A 63 -22.32 -29.64 37.81
C ALA A 63 -21.69 -28.78 38.94
N LEU A 64 -22.43 -27.81 39.48
CA LEU A 64 -22.04 -27.05 40.67
C LEU A 64 -21.93 -27.94 41.92
N GLU A 65 -22.96 -28.73 42.21
CA GLU A 65 -23.01 -29.57 43.41
C GLU A 65 -21.97 -30.70 43.40
N SER A 66 -21.60 -31.18 42.21
CA SER A 66 -20.52 -32.17 42.05
C SER A 66 -19.12 -31.54 42.07
N GLY A 67 -19.00 -30.22 42.17
CA GLY A 67 -17.73 -29.50 42.15
C GLY A 67 -17.03 -29.52 40.79
N LYS A 68 -17.72 -29.90 39.71
CA LYS A 68 -17.18 -29.78 38.34
C LYS A 68 -17.02 -28.32 37.90
N ILE A 69 -17.84 -27.44 38.46
CA ILE A 69 -17.71 -25.98 38.33
C ILE A 69 -17.18 -25.48 39.67
N ALA A 70 -15.95 -24.98 39.67
CA ALA A 70 -15.25 -24.57 40.88
C ALA A 70 -15.76 -23.23 41.43
N ASP A 71 -16.06 -22.28 40.55
CA ASP A 71 -16.60 -20.96 40.90
C ASP A 71 -18.01 -20.78 40.31
N ALA A 72 -18.96 -20.39 41.16
CA ALA A 72 -20.32 -20.09 40.72
C ALA A 72 -20.37 -18.85 39.79
N GLY A 73 -19.39 -17.95 39.88
CA GLY A 73 -19.23 -16.81 38.97
C GLY A 73 -18.97 -17.21 37.51
N ASP A 74 -18.38 -18.39 37.28
CA ASP A 74 -18.07 -18.89 35.94
C ASP A 74 -19.30 -19.49 35.23
N LEU A 75 -20.41 -19.69 35.94
CA LEU A 75 -21.56 -20.42 35.40
C LEU A 75 -22.18 -19.75 34.18
N GLU A 76 -22.27 -18.42 34.19
CA GLU A 76 -22.76 -17.65 33.05
C GLU A 76 -21.84 -17.79 31.83
N LEU A 77 -20.51 -17.76 32.05
CA LEU A 77 -19.50 -17.93 31.00
C LEU A 77 -19.55 -19.35 30.43
N ILE A 78 -19.64 -20.37 31.28
CA ILE A 78 -19.75 -21.78 30.87
C ILE A 78 -21.03 -22.01 30.07
N PHE A 79 -22.17 -21.44 30.51
CA PHE A 79 -23.42 -21.51 29.76
C PHE A 79 -23.29 -20.87 28.39
N LYS A 80 -22.79 -19.63 28.31
CA LYS A 80 -22.60 -18.91 27.03
C LYS A 80 -21.67 -19.68 26.09
N ALA A 81 -20.55 -20.20 26.60
CA ALA A 81 -19.61 -20.99 25.83
C ALA A 81 -20.23 -22.29 25.31
N SER A 82 -20.93 -23.04 26.18
CA SER A 82 -21.59 -24.30 25.80
C SER A 82 -22.71 -24.08 24.79
N TYR A 83 -23.47 -22.99 24.95
CA TYR A 83 -24.53 -22.62 24.04
C TYR A 83 -23.98 -22.24 22.66
N ALA A 84 -22.95 -21.37 22.61
CA ALA A 84 -22.27 -21.00 21.37
C ALA A 84 -21.64 -22.22 20.67
N ASP A 85 -20.97 -23.10 21.41
CA ASP A 85 -20.38 -24.34 20.90
C ASP A 85 -21.45 -25.27 20.29
N THR A 86 -22.61 -25.36 20.93
CA THR A 86 -23.73 -26.17 20.41
C THR A 86 -24.27 -25.59 19.11
N LEU A 87 -24.50 -24.28 19.05
CA LEU A 87 -24.96 -23.60 17.84
C LEU A 87 -23.97 -23.78 16.67
N ILE A 88 -22.67 -23.62 16.92
CA ILE A 88 -21.66 -23.80 15.88
C ILE A 88 -21.64 -25.25 15.40
N LYS A 89 -21.73 -26.24 16.31
CA LYS A 89 -21.80 -27.66 15.93
C LYS A 89 -23.03 -27.98 15.10
N GLU A 90 -24.18 -27.38 15.41
CA GLU A 90 -25.42 -27.57 14.65
C GLU A 90 -25.29 -26.94 13.25
N GLU A 91 -24.81 -25.71 13.16
CA GLU A 91 -24.61 -25.03 11.88
C GLU A 91 -23.56 -25.74 11.01
N MET A 92 -22.47 -26.20 11.62
CA MET A 92 -21.46 -27.02 10.93
C MET A 92 -22.05 -28.33 10.42
N LYS A 93 -22.99 -28.98 11.12
CA LYS A 93 -23.63 -30.22 10.65
C LYS A 93 -24.62 -30.00 9.51
N ASN A 94 -25.25 -28.82 9.47
CA ASN A 94 -26.28 -28.51 8.48
C ASN A 94 -25.70 -27.89 7.20
N ASN A 95 -24.40 -27.56 7.18
CA ASN A 95 -23.77 -26.88 6.06
C ASN A 95 -22.60 -27.71 5.48
N ASP A 96 -22.85 -28.37 4.35
CA ASP A 96 -21.87 -29.22 3.65
C ASP A 96 -20.54 -28.50 3.33
N LEU A 97 -20.59 -27.19 3.05
CA LEU A 97 -19.37 -26.41 2.77
C LEU A 97 -18.51 -26.29 4.02
N LEU A 98 -19.13 -26.07 5.18
CA LEU A 98 -18.41 -26.02 6.44
C LEU A 98 -17.85 -27.40 6.78
N ILE A 99 -18.65 -28.49 6.69
CA ILE A 99 -18.18 -29.87 6.97
C ILE A 99 -16.91 -30.19 6.20
N ASN A 100 -16.92 -29.95 4.89
CA ASN A 100 -15.85 -30.35 4.00
C ASN A 100 -14.69 -29.35 3.94
N PHE A 101 -14.79 -28.20 4.63
CA PHE A 101 -13.69 -27.25 4.70
C PHE A 101 -12.55 -27.80 5.56
N ASN A 102 -11.36 -27.83 4.98
CA ASN A 102 -10.09 -28.08 5.65
C ASN A 102 -9.08 -27.09 5.05
N GLY A 103 -8.67 -26.10 5.85
CA GLY A 103 -7.82 -25.02 5.39
C GLY A 103 -6.44 -25.50 4.95
N PRO A 104 -5.59 -25.98 5.89
CA PRO A 104 -4.19 -26.30 5.60
C PRO A 104 -3.99 -27.39 4.55
N ASP A 105 -4.81 -28.44 4.55
CA ASP A 105 -4.51 -29.63 3.75
C ASP A 105 -5.16 -29.61 2.36
N ILE A 106 -6.30 -28.92 2.22
CA ILE A 106 -7.13 -28.95 1.00
C ILE A 106 -7.25 -27.55 0.40
N HIS A 107 -7.69 -26.57 1.18
CA HIS A 107 -8.00 -25.23 0.66
C HIS A 107 -6.73 -24.47 0.27
N GLU A 108 -5.66 -24.53 1.07
CA GLU A 108 -4.38 -23.91 0.70
C GLU A 108 -3.78 -24.52 -0.56
N LYS A 109 -3.81 -25.85 -0.71
CA LYS A 109 -3.39 -26.51 -1.96
C LYS A 109 -4.21 -26.07 -3.16
N LYS A 110 -5.52 -25.88 -2.98
CA LYS A 110 -6.41 -25.35 -4.03
C LYS A 110 -6.04 -23.92 -4.41
N ILE A 111 -5.65 -23.09 -3.43
CA ILE A 111 -5.15 -21.74 -3.67
C ILE A 111 -3.83 -21.77 -4.43
N GLU A 112 -2.91 -22.66 -4.07
CA GLU A 112 -1.62 -22.85 -4.77
C GLU A 112 -1.83 -23.29 -6.22
N GLU A 113 -2.68 -24.32 -6.44
CA GLU A 113 -3.02 -24.81 -7.78
C GLU A 113 -3.67 -23.71 -8.62
N PHE A 114 -4.67 -23.02 -8.07
CA PHE A 114 -5.31 -21.88 -8.73
C PHE A 114 -4.28 -20.81 -9.11
N SER A 115 -3.38 -20.46 -8.19
CA SER A 115 -2.37 -19.43 -8.42
C SER A 115 -1.40 -19.81 -9.53
N GLY A 116 -0.98 -21.09 -9.57
CA GLY A 116 -0.15 -21.63 -10.64
C GLY A 116 -0.86 -21.62 -12.00
N LEU A 117 -2.12 -22.08 -12.04
CA LEU A 117 -2.93 -22.09 -13.25
C LEU A 117 -3.24 -20.69 -13.78
N ASP A 118 -3.50 -19.72 -12.89
CA ASP A 118 -3.77 -18.33 -13.26
C ASP A 118 -2.54 -17.68 -13.92
N LYS A 119 -1.35 -17.90 -13.36
CA LYS A 119 -0.07 -17.45 -13.97
C LYS A 119 0.14 -18.09 -15.35
N LYS A 120 -0.02 -19.41 -15.43
CA LYS A 120 0.12 -20.15 -16.69
C LYS A 120 -0.88 -19.70 -17.75
N SER A 121 -2.11 -19.37 -17.34
CA SER A 121 -3.14 -18.83 -18.24
C SER A 121 -2.71 -17.49 -18.86
N ILE A 122 -2.11 -16.59 -18.07
CA ILE A 122 -1.57 -15.30 -18.58
C ILE A 122 -0.47 -15.55 -19.62
N GLU A 123 0.45 -16.47 -19.37
CA GLU A 123 1.52 -16.83 -20.31
C GLU A 123 0.99 -17.48 -21.60
N LEU A 124 0.08 -18.44 -21.48
CA LEU A 124 -0.54 -19.09 -22.63
C LEU A 124 -1.35 -18.13 -23.49
N ASN A 125 -2.00 -17.13 -22.87
CA ASN A 125 -2.71 -16.08 -23.62
C ASN A 125 -1.76 -15.22 -24.46
N ARG A 126 -0.55 -14.93 -23.97
CA ARG A 126 0.49 -14.24 -24.76
C ARG A 126 0.88 -15.07 -25.99
N LEU A 127 1.11 -16.37 -25.80
CA LEU A 127 1.45 -17.28 -26.91
C LEU A 127 0.30 -17.41 -27.92
N ARG A 128 -0.95 -17.53 -27.45
CA ARG A 128 -2.14 -17.55 -28.31
C ARG A 128 -2.24 -16.28 -29.15
N LEU A 129 -1.99 -15.12 -28.56
CA LEU A 129 -1.97 -13.84 -29.30
C LEU A 129 -0.87 -13.84 -30.37
N ILE A 130 0.34 -14.28 -30.04
CA ILE A 130 1.45 -14.38 -30.99
C ILE A 130 1.09 -15.32 -32.15
N SER A 131 0.46 -16.47 -31.89
CA SER A 131 0.00 -17.40 -32.93
C SER A 131 -0.98 -16.72 -33.88
N LYS A 132 -2.00 -16.04 -33.33
CA LYS A 132 -3.01 -15.33 -34.10
C LYS A 132 -2.41 -14.20 -34.95
N LEU A 133 -1.43 -13.47 -34.43
CA LEU A 133 -0.71 -12.44 -35.18
C LEU A 133 0.17 -13.05 -36.29
N ARG A 134 0.78 -14.22 -36.06
CA ARG A 134 1.58 -14.93 -37.08
C ARG A 134 0.71 -15.44 -38.23
N GLU A 135 -0.47 -15.96 -37.94
CA GLU A 135 -1.46 -16.37 -38.95
C GLU A 135 -1.84 -15.17 -39.85
N ASN A 136 -2.10 -14.00 -39.25
CA ASN A 136 -2.33 -12.77 -40.01
C ASN A 136 -1.12 -12.39 -40.88
N CYS A 137 0.10 -12.54 -40.37
CA CYS A 137 1.33 -12.30 -41.13
C CYS A 137 1.51 -13.28 -42.31
N MET A 138 1.04 -14.53 -42.21
CA MET A 138 1.09 -15.47 -43.34
C MET A 138 0.16 -15.02 -44.46
N SER A 139 -1.08 -14.64 -44.13
CA SER A 139 -2.00 -14.01 -45.09
C SER A 139 -1.38 -12.77 -45.76
N LEU A 140 -0.67 -11.94 -44.99
CA LEU A 140 0.05 -10.78 -45.54
C LEU A 140 1.18 -11.16 -46.49
N LYS A 141 1.93 -12.24 -46.21
CA LYS A 141 2.97 -12.72 -47.14
C LYS A 141 2.35 -13.13 -48.47
N ASP A 142 1.21 -13.81 -48.47
CA ASP A 142 0.51 -14.20 -49.68
C ASP A 142 0.02 -12.98 -50.48
N ILE A 143 -0.51 -11.97 -49.78
CA ILE A 143 -0.92 -10.68 -50.36
C ILE A 143 0.29 -9.94 -50.97
N MET A 144 1.45 -9.94 -50.30
CA MET A 144 2.68 -9.30 -50.76
C MET A 144 3.36 -10.06 -51.92
N ASN A 145 3.22 -11.39 -51.96
CA ASN A 145 3.68 -12.22 -53.07
C ASN A 145 2.79 -12.00 -54.31
N ASN A 146 1.48 -11.88 -54.11
CA ASN A 146 0.50 -11.55 -55.14
C ASN A 146 0.25 -10.04 -55.28
N SER A 147 1.27 -9.22 -55.04
CA SER A 147 1.13 -7.75 -54.97
C SER A 147 0.47 -7.13 -56.20
N SER A 148 0.61 -7.72 -57.38
CA SER A 148 -0.02 -7.23 -58.62
C SER A 148 -1.55 -7.19 -58.57
N LYS A 149 -2.18 -8.00 -57.70
CA LYS A 149 -3.65 -8.06 -57.52
C LYS A 149 -4.15 -7.18 -56.37
N HIS A 150 -3.26 -6.60 -55.57
CA HIS A 150 -3.59 -5.81 -54.38
C HIS A 150 -2.94 -4.42 -54.46
N PRO A 151 -3.71 -3.34 -54.67
CA PRO A 151 -3.17 -1.99 -54.83
C PRO A 151 -2.27 -1.53 -53.68
N GLU A 152 -2.68 -1.76 -52.43
CA GLU A 152 -1.90 -1.41 -51.23
C GLU A 152 -0.57 -2.17 -51.17
N ALA A 153 -0.60 -3.47 -51.48
CA ALA A 153 0.59 -4.32 -51.47
C ALA A 153 1.57 -3.96 -52.60
N LYS A 154 1.06 -3.64 -53.79
CA LYS A 154 1.87 -3.15 -54.91
C LYS A 154 2.58 -1.85 -54.55
N PHE A 155 1.83 -0.90 -53.96
CA PHE A 155 2.38 0.37 -53.51
C PHE A 155 3.46 0.15 -52.45
N LEU A 156 3.15 -0.61 -51.39
CA LEU A 156 4.09 -0.82 -50.28
C LEU A 156 5.35 -1.58 -50.72
N LYS A 157 5.22 -2.62 -51.55
CA LYS A 157 6.38 -3.35 -52.13
C LYS A 157 7.25 -2.44 -52.99
N GLY A 158 6.62 -1.53 -53.74
CA GLY A 158 7.32 -0.49 -54.51
C GLY A 158 8.13 0.44 -53.61
N GLU A 159 7.56 0.89 -52.49
CA GLU A 159 8.27 1.75 -51.52
C GLU A 159 9.38 1.01 -50.76
N ILE A 160 9.20 -0.27 -50.40
CA ILE A 160 10.20 -1.11 -49.71
C ILE A 160 11.45 -1.32 -50.58
N ASN A 161 11.26 -1.49 -51.90
CA ASN A 161 12.38 -1.76 -52.82
C ASN A 161 13.19 -0.50 -53.19
N LYS A 162 12.73 0.69 -52.81
CA LYS A 162 13.48 1.94 -53.02
C LYS A 162 14.65 2.04 -52.05
N LYS A 163 15.77 2.61 -52.51
CA LYS A 163 16.93 2.93 -51.66
C LYS A 163 16.96 4.40 -51.21
N ARG A 164 16.17 5.27 -51.84
CA ARG A 164 16.11 6.72 -51.61
C ARG A 164 14.79 7.28 -52.14
N ALA A 165 14.45 8.51 -51.75
CA ALA A 165 13.22 9.20 -52.16
C ALA A 165 11.93 8.41 -51.85
N HIS A 166 11.88 7.86 -50.62
CA HIS A 166 10.65 7.27 -50.08
C HIS A 166 9.55 8.32 -49.98
N LYS A 167 8.31 7.88 -50.18
CA LYS A 167 7.14 8.74 -49.97
C LYS A 167 7.03 9.14 -48.48
N PRO A 168 6.51 10.34 -48.17
CA PRO A 168 6.24 10.73 -46.79
C PRO A 168 5.33 9.72 -46.08
N ILE A 169 5.53 9.52 -44.77
CA ILE A 169 4.77 8.56 -43.95
C ILE A 169 3.26 8.73 -44.13
N ARG A 170 2.77 9.98 -44.16
CA ARG A 170 1.36 10.28 -44.38
C ARG A 170 0.83 9.69 -45.69
N GLN A 171 1.57 9.82 -46.79
CA GLN A 171 1.18 9.24 -48.08
C GLN A 171 1.25 7.71 -48.06
N ILE A 172 2.19 7.13 -47.33
CA ILE A 172 2.27 5.67 -47.16
C ILE A 172 1.05 5.15 -46.42
N LEU A 173 0.67 5.78 -45.31
CA LEU A 173 -0.50 5.40 -44.51
C LEU A 173 -1.82 5.66 -45.25
N SER A 174 -1.92 6.70 -46.07
CA SER A 174 -3.10 6.92 -46.92
C SER A 174 -3.27 5.85 -48.00
N ASN A 175 -2.18 5.35 -48.59
CA ASN A 175 -2.23 4.40 -49.71
C ASN A 175 -2.15 2.92 -49.32
N ALA A 176 -1.62 2.60 -48.14
CA ALA A 176 -1.41 1.23 -47.67
C ALA A 176 -1.77 1.04 -46.18
N GLY A 177 -2.60 1.92 -45.63
CA GLY A 177 -2.96 1.92 -44.21
C GLY A 177 -3.69 0.67 -43.73
N GLY A 178 -4.52 0.07 -44.60
CA GLY A 178 -5.24 -1.17 -44.29
C GLY A 178 -4.27 -2.33 -44.06
N LEU A 179 -3.34 -2.52 -44.99
CA LEU A 179 -2.32 -3.56 -44.93
C LEU A 179 -1.33 -3.34 -43.76
N ILE A 180 -0.94 -2.09 -43.52
CA ILE A 180 -0.09 -1.74 -42.36
C ILE A 180 -0.81 -2.04 -41.05
N LYS A 181 -2.10 -1.69 -40.92
CA LYS A 181 -2.91 -2.01 -39.75
C LYS A 181 -3.07 -3.52 -39.55
N GLN A 182 -3.22 -4.30 -40.62
CA GLN A 182 -3.27 -5.76 -40.52
C GLN A 182 -1.94 -6.33 -40.00
N ALA A 183 -0.80 -5.75 -40.39
CA ALA A 183 0.53 -6.16 -39.93
C ALA A 183 0.81 -5.72 -38.49
N LYS A 184 0.36 -4.51 -38.13
CA LYS A 184 0.55 -3.85 -36.84
C LYS A 184 -0.78 -3.27 -36.36
N PRO A 185 -1.64 -4.06 -35.70
CA PRO A 185 -3.01 -3.64 -35.36
C PRO A 185 -3.10 -2.58 -34.27
N CYS A 186 -2.03 -2.35 -33.52
CA CYS A 186 -1.95 -1.35 -32.46
C CYS A 186 -0.98 -0.24 -32.84
N PHE A 187 -1.45 1.00 -32.83
CA PHE A 187 -0.68 2.20 -33.14
C PHE A 187 -0.47 2.98 -31.83
N LEU A 188 0.78 3.34 -31.53
CA LEU A 188 1.15 4.18 -30.39
C LEU A 188 1.65 5.52 -30.92
N MET A 189 0.90 6.59 -30.69
CA MET A 189 1.14 7.90 -31.30
C MET A 189 0.69 9.02 -30.35
N SER A 190 1.42 10.14 -30.32
CA SER A 190 0.94 11.36 -29.67
C SER A 190 -0.18 12.01 -30.49
N PRO A 191 -1.04 12.85 -29.88
CA PRO A 191 -2.09 13.58 -30.60
C PRO A 191 -1.56 14.35 -31.83
N LEU A 192 -0.40 15.00 -31.70
CA LEU A 192 0.26 15.72 -32.79
C LEU A 192 0.70 14.77 -33.93
N SER A 193 1.27 13.61 -33.60
CA SER A 193 1.64 12.61 -34.60
C SER A 193 0.43 12.06 -35.35
N ILE A 194 -0.72 11.91 -34.68
CA ILE A 194 -1.98 11.49 -35.32
C ILE A 194 -2.40 12.53 -36.36
N ALA A 195 -2.41 13.81 -36.00
CA ALA A 195 -2.76 14.90 -36.92
C ALA A 195 -1.78 15.00 -38.11
N GLN A 196 -0.49 14.77 -37.87
CA GLN A 196 0.54 14.87 -38.89
C GLN A 196 0.54 13.71 -39.89
N TYR A 197 0.33 12.47 -39.42
CA TYR A 197 0.59 11.27 -40.22
C TYR A 197 -0.65 10.50 -40.65
N LEU A 198 -1.76 10.58 -39.91
CA LEU A 198 -2.96 9.82 -40.22
C LEU A 198 -3.96 10.71 -40.96
N ASP A 199 -4.41 10.27 -42.14
CA ASP A 199 -5.51 10.93 -42.84
C ASP A 199 -6.85 10.46 -42.28
N PRO A 200 -7.78 11.35 -41.85
CA PRO A 200 -9.06 11.00 -41.21
C PRO A 200 -9.85 9.90 -41.93
N GLN A 201 -9.78 9.85 -43.25
CA GLN A 201 -10.57 8.92 -44.06
C GLN A 201 -9.82 7.63 -44.41
N ALA A 202 -8.51 7.57 -44.20
CA ALA A 202 -7.69 6.44 -44.64
C ALA A 202 -7.71 5.25 -43.67
N ILE A 203 -7.76 5.50 -42.35
CA ILE A 203 -7.62 4.46 -41.33
C ILE A 203 -8.59 4.71 -40.18
N SER A 204 -9.37 3.69 -39.86
CA SER A 204 -10.24 3.60 -38.68
C SER A 204 -9.79 2.49 -37.73
N PHE A 205 -10.11 2.67 -36.46
CA PHE A 205 -9.80 1.78 -35.35
C PHE A 205 -11.09 1.37 -34.62
N ASP A 206 -11.12 0.14 -34.10
CA ASP A 206 -12.21 -0.29 -33.23
C ASP A 206 -12.17 0.43 -31.88
N THR A 207 -10.97 0.65 -31.33
CA THR A 207 -10.78 1.22 -30.00
C THR A 207 -9.69 2.30 -30.00
N ILE A 208 -9.96 3.40 -29.31
CA ILE A 208 -8.98 4.44 -28.97
C ILE A 208 -8.79 4.43 -27.47
N ILE A 209 -7.53 4.41 -27.05
CA ILE A 209 -7.13 4.48 -25.65
C ILE A 209 -6.31 5.75 -25.49
N PHE A 210 -6.79 6.68 -24.67
CA PHE A 210 -5.96 7.76 -24.16
C PHE A 210 -5.39 7.30 -22.82
N ASP A 211 -4.07 7.23 -22.75
CA ASP A 211 -3.32 7.10 -21.51
C ASP A 211 -2.84 8.49 -21.06
N GLU A 212 -2.66 8.68 -19.76
CA GLU A 212 -2.36 9.99 -19.14
C GLU A 212 -3.28 11.13 -19.64
N ALA A 213 -4.55 10.81 -19.79
CA ALA A 213 -5.56 11.69 -20.39
C ALA A 213 -5.79 13.01 -19.62
N SER A 214 -5.28 13.13 -18.38
CA SER A 214 -5.25 14.38 -17.63
C SER A 214 -4.34 15.43 -18.29
N GLN A 215 -3.38 15.00 -19.12
CA GLN A 215 -2.40 15.83 -19.82
C GLN A 215 -2.76 16.15 -21.27
N VAL A 216 -3.87 15.60 -21.77
CA VAL A 216 -4.30 15.82 -23.17
C VAL A 216 -5.41 16.86 -23.20
N ARG A 217 -5.18 17.97 -23.91
CA ARG A 217 -6.21 18.99 -24.17
C ARG A 217 -7.32 18.40 -25.04
N THR A 218 -8.54 18.90 -24.85
CA THR A 218 -9.73 18.34 -25.52
C THR A 218 -9.64 18.50 -27.05
N GLU A 219 -9.13 19.63 -27.52
CA GLU A 219 -8.90 19.96 -28.92
C GLU A 219 -7.84 19.05 -29.57
N ASP A 220 -6.77 18.71 -28.84
CA ASP A 220 -5.72 17.81 -29.33
C ASP A 220 -6.25 16.37 -29.50
N ALA A 221 -7.19 15.96 -28.64
CA ALA A 221 -7.80 14.63 -28.70
C ALA A 221 -8.73 14.42 -29.91
N LEU A 222 -9.29 15.48 -30.50
CA LEU A 222 -10.33 15.39 -31.53
C LEU A 222 -9.90 14.56 -32.76
N GLY A 223 -8.66 14.76 -33.22
CA GLY A 223 -8.13 14.06 -34.38
C GLY A 223 -8.01 12.54 -34.20
N ALA A 224 -7.83 12.08 -32.96
CA ALA A 224 -7.90 10.66 -32.63
C ALA A 224 -9.36 10.22 -32.58
N LEU A 225 -10.21 10.90 -31.80
CA LEU A 225 -11.61 10.53 -31.55
C LEU A 225 -12.42 10.24 -32.82
N MET A 226 -12.20 11.02 -33.88
CA MET A 226 -12.88 10.84 -35.17
C MET A 226 -12.59 9.49 -35.86
N ARG A 227 -11.61 8.71 -35.40
CA ARG A 227 -11.14 7.47 -36.03
C ARG A 227 -11.56 6.21 -35.29
N GLY A 228 -12.18 6.34 -34.12
CA GLY A 228 -12.49 5.22 -33.23
C GLY A 228 -13.98 4.94 -33.16
N ARG A 229 -14.34 3.69 -32.88
CA ARG A 229 -15.73 3.32 -32.53
C ARG A 229 -15.95 3.31 -31.03
N GLN A 230 -14.94 2.91 -30.27
CA GLN A 230 -14.94 2.87 -28.82
C GLN A 230 -13.83 3.78 -28.26
N LEU A 231 -14.14 4.48 -27.18
CA LEU A 231 -13.22 5.34 -26.46
C LEU A 231 -12.97 4.80 -25.06
N VAL A 232 -11.70 4.70 -24.69
CA VAL A 232 -11.24 4.43 -23.33
C VAL A 232 -10.33 5.58 -22.90
N VAL A 233 -10.64 6.20 -21.77
CA VAL A 233 -9.89 7.34 -21.23
C VAL A 233 -9.32 6.94 -19.89
N MET A 234 -8.00 6.88 -19.79
CA MET A 234 -7.25 6.52 -18.59
C MET A 234 -6.38 7.70 -18.18
N GLY A 235 -6.35 8.01 -16.88
CA GLY A 235 -5.53 9.08 -16.34
C GLY A 235 -5.93 9.40 -14.91
N ASP A 236 -5.20 10.33 -14.30
CA ASP A 236 -5.38 10.72 -12.91
C ASP A 236 -5.83 12.17 -12.78
N SER A 237 -7.04 12.39 -12.26
CA SER A 237 -7.60 13.73 -12.06
C SER A 237 -6.95 14.51 -10.92
N SER A 238 -6.16 13.84 -10.07
CA SER A 238 -5.42 14.42 -8.95
C SER A 238 -3.98 14.78 -9.31
N GLN A 239 -3.55 14.53 -10.56
CA GLN A 239 -2.30 15.03 -11.13
C GLN A 239 -2.51 16.36 -11.88
N LEU A 240 -1.42 16.91 -12.41
CA LEU A 240 -1.43 18.18 -13.13
C LEU A 240 -2.43 18.15 -14.31
N PRO A 241 -3.09 19.28 -14.63
CA PRO A 241 -3.76 19.45 -15.92
C PRO A 241 -2.73 19.66 -17.05
N PRO A 242 -3.16 19.74 -18.33
CA PRO A 242 -2.27 20.09 -19.43
C PRO A 242 -1.72 21.51 -19.20
N THR A 243 -0.41 21.67 -19.20
CA THR A 243 0.24 22.96 -18.93
C THR A 243 0.53 23.72 -20.23
N THR A 244 0.19 25.02 -20.27
CA THR A 244 0.64 25.98 -21.30
C THR A 244 2.06 26.50 -21.04
N PHE A 245 2.77 25.95 -20.05
CA PHE A 245 4.12 26.37 -19.66
C PHE A 245 5.10 26.46 -20.85
N PHE A 246 5.05 25.49 -21.76
CA PHE A 246 5.91 25.49 -22.96
C PHE A 246 5.54 26.56 -23.99
N ASP A 247 4.30 27.06 -23.99
CA ASP A 247 3.88 28.14 -24.88
C ASP A 247 4.51 29.47 -24.45
N HIS A 248 4.81 29.65 -23.14
CA HIS A 248 5.46 30.84 -22.59
C HIS A 248 7.00 30.82 -22.71
N ILE A 249 7.64 29.65 -22.78
CA ILE A 249 9.11 29.55 -22.96
C ILE A 249 9.54 30.01 -24.36
N VAL A 250 8.63 29.99 -25.34
CA VAL A 250 8.91 30.42 -26.72
C VAL A 250 8.88 31.95 -26.87
N ASP A 251 8.32 32.69 -25.89
CA ASP A 251 8.42 34.15 -25.83
C ASP A 251 9.76 34.55 -25.20
N GLU A 252 10.71 34.99 -26.04
CA GLU A 252 12.07 35.41 -25.63
C GLU A 252 12.08 36.64 -24.69
N ASP A 253 10.96 37.35 -24.53
CA ASP A 253 10.79 38.56 -23.72
C ASP A 253 10.09 38.33 -22.36
N ALA A 254 9.80 37.08 -21.95
CA ALA A 254 9.11 36.80 -20.70
C ALA A 254 10.04 36.92 -19.47
N ASP A 255 9.71 37.82 -18.52
CA ASP A 255 10.43 37.96 -17.24
C ASP A 255 10.42 36.63 -16.46
N PHE A 256 11.55 36.22 -15.87
CA PHE A 256 11.64 34.95 -15.10
C PHE A 256 10.65 34.86 -13.93
N ASP A 257 10.22 35.98 -13.34
CA ASP A 257 9.20 36.01 -12.29
C ASP A 257 7.78 35.66 -12.82
N SER A 258 7.56 35.78 -14.13
CA SER A 258 6.35 35.32 -14.82
C SER A 258 6.34 33.81 -15.09
N ILE A 259 7.52 33.15 -15.09
CA ILE A 259 7.66 31.69 -15.29
C ILE A 259 7.18 30.92 -14.04
N ASP A 260 7.49 31.42 -12.84
CA ASP A 260 7.04 30.83 -11.57
C ASP A 260 5.61 31.30 -11.17
N ASN A 261 5.06 32.32 -11.86
CA ASN A 261 3.70 32.82 -11.70
C ASN A 261 3.02 32.99 -13.08
N PRO A 262 2.81 31.91 -13.85
CA PRO A 262 2.12 32.03 -15.13
C PRO A 262 0.71 32.56 -14.89
N ASP A 263 0.37 33.65 -15.57
CA ASP A 263 -0.95 34.25 -15.51
C ASP A 263 -2.02 33.17 -15.75
N SER A 264 -3.08 33.25 -14.94
CA SER A 264 -4.10 32.24 -14.70
C SER A 264 -4.92 31.82 -15.95
N SER A 265 -4.28 31.14 -16.90
CA SER A 265 -4.91 30.46 -18.04
C SER A 265 -5.00 28.93 -17.82
N ILE A 266 -5.00 28.50 -16.55
CA ILE A 266 -5.03 27.09 -16.10
C ILE A 266 -6.33 26.33 -16.49
N ASN A 267 -7.27 26.97 -17.18
CA ASN A 267 -8.61 26.41 -17.40
C ASN A 267 -8.81 25.68 -18.74
N THR A 268 -7.74 25.15 -19.35
CA THR A 268 -7.90 24.20 -20.45
C THR A 268 -8.32 22.85 -19.89
N GLU A 269 -9.61 22.53 -19.98
CA GLU A 269 -10.13 21.25 -19.51
C GLU A 269 -9.53 20.09 -20.33
N SER A 270 -8.92 19.13 -19.63
CA SER A 270 -8.43 17.91 -20.27
C SER A 270 -9.56 17.00 -20.70
N ILE A 271 -9.27 16.13 -21.69
CA ILE A 271 -10.22 15.13 -22.16
C ILE A 271 -10.70 14.21 -21.02
N LEU A 272 -9.86 13.97 -20.00
CA LEU A 272 -10.25 13.22 -18.79
C LEU A 272 -11.35 13.93 -18.00
N GLN A 273 -11.21 15.23 -17.73
CA GLN A 273 -12.20 15.99 -16.96
C GLN A 273 -13.54 16.09 -17.70
N GLN A 274 -13.50 16.31 -19.01
CA GLN A 274 -14.71 16.31 -19.85
C GLN A 274 -15.38 14.93 -19.87
N SER A 275 -14.59 13.88 -20.05
CA SER A 275 -15.08 12.50 -20.08
C SER A 275 -15.72 12.09 -18.75
N LYS A 276 -15.14 12.52 -17.61
CA LYS A 276 -15.64 12.24 -16.26
C LYS A 276 -17.08 12.73 -16.04
N LYS A 277 -17.50 13.80 -16.73
CA LYS A 277 -18.86 14.37 -16.64
C LYS A 277 -19.92 13.52 -17.36
N LYS A 278 -19.53 12.63 -18.29
CA LYS A 278 -20.47 11.95 -19.21
C LYS A 278 -20.29 10.43 -19.28
N LEU A 279 -19.11 9.90 -18.99
CA LEU A 279 -18.80 8.48 -19.13
C LEU A 279 -18.81 7.74 -17.77
N PRO A 280 -19.11 6.43 -17.75
CA PRO A 280 -19.00 5.62 -16.55
C PRO A 280 -17.58 5.59 -15.99
N LEU A 281 -17.45 5.82 -14.67
CA LEU A 281 -16.16 5.85 -13.99
C LEU A 281 -15.81 4.49 -13.37
N LYS A 282 -14.54 4.09 -13.53
CA LYS A 282 -13.93 2.95 -12.86
C LYS A 282 -12.62 3.41 -12.24
N TYR A 283 -12.49 3.23 -10.93
CA TYR A 283 -11.26 3.55 -10.22
C TYR A 283 -10.37 2.32 -10.14
N ILE A 284 -9.08 2.51 -10.41
CA ILE A 284 -8.03 1.54 -10.10
C ILE A 284 -7.59 1.84 -8.67
N THR A 285 -7.84 0.91 -7.76
CA THR A 285 -7.64 1.14 -6.32
C THR A 285 -6.33 0.57 -5.80
N TRP A 286 -5.60 -0.25 -6.55
CA TRP A 286 -4.38 -0.88 -6.05
C TRP A 286 -3.17 0.02 -6.26
N HIS A 287 -2.47 0.36 -5.17
CA HIS A 287 -1.16 1.00 -5.24
C HIS A 287 -0.05 -0.03 -5.03
N TYR A 288 0.79 -0.21 -6.05
CA TYR A 288 1.85 -1.22 -6.05
C TYR A 288 3.24 -0.64 -6.39
N ARG A 289 3.36 0.68 -6.53
CA ARG A 289 4.63 1.35 -6.88
C ARG A 289 5.56 1.46 -5.69
N SER A 290 5.04 1.87 -4.53
CA SER A 290 5.85 2.20 -3.37
C SER A 290 6.21 0.95 -2.58
N GLU A 291 7.50 0.80 -2.26
CA GLU A 291 8.01 -0.26 -1.39
C GLU A 291 7.83 0.03 0.10
N HIS A 292 7.29 1.20 0.44
CA HIS A 292 6.95 1.59 1.80
C HIS A 292 5.72 2.52 1.79
N GLU A 293 4.79 2.30 2.71
CA GLU A 293 3.50 2.98 2.75
C GLU A 293 3.62 4.50 2.93
N SER A 294 4.63 4.95 3.68
CA SER A 294 4.83 6.38 3.97
C SER A 294 5.04 7.24 2.72
N LEU A 295 5.40 6.62 1.58
CA LEU A 295 5.60 7.33 0.30
C LEU A 295 4.28 7.72 -0.38
N ILE A 296 3.18 7.02 -0.08
CA ILE A 296 1.87 7.25 -0.72
C ILE A 296 0.80 7.66 0.28
N GLN A 297 0.97 7.38 1.57
CA GLN A 297 -0.10 7.50 2.56
C GLN A 297 -0.72 8.90 2.63
N ILE A 298 0.11 9.95 2.70
CA ILE A 298 -0.37 11.34 2.71
C ILE A 298 -1.07 11.70 1.38
N SER A 299 -0.57 11.17 0.27
CA SER A 299 -1.19 11.35 -1.03
C SER A 299 -2.57 10.68 -1.08
N ASN A 300 -2.70 9.45 -0.56
CA ASN A 300 -3.96 8.72 -0.50
C ASN A 300 -5.03 9.43 0.34
N ASP A 301 -4.65 9.90 1.53
CA ASP A 301 -5.53 10.63 2.45
C ASP A 301 -6.05 11.92 1.80
N PHE A 302 -5.14 12.80 1.37
CA PHE A 302 -5.52 14.13 0.89
C PHE A 302 -6.11 14.13 -0.53
N PHE A 303 -5.66 13.26 -1.44
CA PHE A 303 -5.97 13.38 -2.88
C PHE A 303 -6.84 12.25 -3.44
N TYR A 304 -6.96 11.13 -2.72
CA TYR A 304 -7.71 9.97 -3.19
C TYR A 304 -8.82 9.51 -2.24
N GLU A 305 -9.06 10.24 -1.14
CA GLU A 305 -10.12 9.93 -0.15
C GLU A 305 -9.98 8.51 0.42
N ASP A 306 -8.74 8.08 0.68
CA ASP A 306 -8.39 6.72 1.14
C ASP A 306 -8.87 5.58 0.23
N ARG A 307 -9.21 5.87 -1.04
CA ARG A 307 -9.67 4.85 -2.00
C ARG A 307 -8.55 3.89 -2.44
N LEU A 308 -7.29 4.28 -2.30
CA LEU A 308 -6.18 3.41 -2.68
C LEU A 308 -5.93 2.36 -1.59
N GLN A 309 -5.89 1.09 -1.99
CA GLN A 309 -5.35 -0.03 -1.25
C GLN A 309 -3.83 0.07 -1.23
N VAL A 310 -3.31 0.41 -0.04
CA VAL A 310 -1.88 0.56 0.25
C VAL A 310 -1.50 -0.58 1.18
N PHE A 311 -0.48 -1.34 0.78
CA PHE A 311 0.09 -2.41 1.58
C PHE A 311 1.30 -1.87 2.32
N SER A 312 1.38 -2.17 3.63
CA SER A 312 2.49 -1.74 4.47
C SER A 312 3.71 -2.64 4.31
N SER A 313 4.89 -2.07 4.58
CA SER A 313 6.14 -2.82 4.65
C SER A 313 6.18 -3.75 5.87
N ALA A 314 6.96 -4.83 5.79
CA ALA A 314 7.30 -5.65 6.95
C ALA A 314 8.23 -4.93 7.94
N TYR A 315 8.62 -3.69 7.65
CA TYR A 315 9.41 -2.84 8.52
C TYR A 315 8.58 -1.63 8.95
N ALA A 316 8.40 -1.45 10.25
CA ALA A 316 7.76 -0.26 10.82
C ALA A 316 8.59 1.01 10.56
N LYS A 317 9.92 0.89 10.66
CA LYS A 317 10.88 1.94 10.30
C LYS A 317 12.03 1.28 9.54
N HIS A 318 12.10 1.52 8.23
CA HIS A 318 13.19 1.02 7.40
C HIS A 318 14.25 2.11 7.19
N PRO A 319 15.55 1.88 7.43
CA PRO A 319 16.58 2.91 7.23
C PRO A 319 16.68 3.37 5.76
N GLU A 320 16.71 2.42 4.82
CA GLU A 320 16.87 2.69 3.38
C GLU A 320 15.58 2.82 2.56
N LYS A 321 14.40 2.82 3.20
CA LYS A 321 13.12 2.93 2.49
C LYS A 321 12.18 3.89 3.21
N GLY A 322 11.14 4.31 2.48
CA GLY A 322 10.12 5.21 3.00
C GLY A 322 10.53 6.68 2.94
N LEU A 323 9.81 7.48 3.70
CA LEU A 323 9.93 8.92 3.73
C LEU A 323 10.92 9.33 4.83
N LYS A 324 11.87 10.18 4.49
CA LYS A 324 12.94 10.67 5.37
C LYS A 324 12.97 12.18 5.35
N PHE A 325 13.31 12.76 6.49
CA PHE A 325 13.47 14.20 6.63
C PHE A 325 14.92 14.57 6.92
N LEU A 326 15.47 15.51 6.13
CA LEU A 326 16.75 16.13 6.42
C LEU A 326 16.52 17.61 6.76
N HIS A 327 16.65 17.93 8.04
CA HIS A 327 16.52 19.30 8.54
C HIS A 327 17.87 20.04 8.48
N LEU A 328 17.90 21.18 7.80
CA LEU A 328 19.09 22.02 7.63
C LEU A 328 18.87 23.43 8.23
N PRO A 329 18.80 23.58 9.56
CA PRO A 329 18.41 24.82 10.23
C PRO A 329 19.32 26.02 9.92
N ASP A 330 20.61 25.77 9.63
CA ASP A 330 21.60 26.82 9.38
C ASP A 330 21.58 27.36 7.94
N THR A 331 20.71 26.81 7.08
CA THR A 331 20.60 27.24 5.69
C THR A 331 19.57 28.33 5.53
N VAL A 332 19.77 29.21 4.54
CA VAL A 332 18.99 30.44 4.41
C VAL A 332 18.40 30.55 3.01
N TYR A 333 17.12 30.89 2.95
CA TYR A 333 16.45 31.27 1.71
C TYR A 333 16.77 32.73 1.35
N ASP A 334 17.52 32.96 0.27
CA ASP A 334 17.95 34.28 -0.16
C ASP A 334 16.91 34.96 -1.06
N ARG A 335 15.77 35.33 -0.47
CA ARG A 335 14.61 35.90 -1.17
C ARG A 335 14.92 37.14 -2.01
N GLY A 336 15.80 38.01 -1.51
CA GLY A 336 16.05 39.33 -2.10
C GLY A 336 17.09 39.34 -3.22
N LYS A 337 17.79 38.22 -3.45
CA LYS A 337 18.85 38.11 -4.46
C LYS A 337 18.62 36.92 -5.37
N SER A 338 19.04 35.72 -4.95
CA SER A 338 19.02 34.53 -5.81
C SER A 338 17.68 33.80 -5.82
N ALA A 339 16.78 34.13 -4.88
CA ALA A 339 15.49 33.48 -4.68
C ALA A 339 15.61 31.95 -4.57
N CYS A 340 16.70 31.47 -3.95
CA CYS A 340 17.00 30.06 -3.75
C CYS A 340 17.76 29.83 -2.44
N ASN A 341 17.94 28.57 -2.05
CA ASN A 341 18.77 28.14 -0.93
C ASN A 341 19.99 27.37 -1.45
N ILE A 342 21.12 28.07 -1.59
CA ILE A 342 22.38 27.54 -2.15
C ILE A 342 22.99 26.47 -1.24
N MET A 343 22.88 26.64 0.08
CA MET A 343 23.44 25.68 1.03
C MET A 343 22.66 24.36 1.04
N GLU A 344 21.33 24.43 0.90
CA GLU A 344 20.50 23.25 0.65
C GLU A 344 20.87 22.57 -0.67
N ALA A 345 21.03 23.35 -1.76
CA ALA A 345 21.43 22.82 -3.07
C ALA A 345 22.79 22.09 -3.00
N LYS A 346 23.77 22.66 -2.29
CA LYS A 346 25.07 22.03 -2.06
C LYS A 346 24.92 20.70 -1.32
N LYS A 347 24.13 20.66 -0.25
CA LYS A 347 23.93 19.42 0.53
C LYS A 347 23.22 18.33 -0.28
N ILE A 348 22.27 18.71 -1.14
CA ILE A 348 21.59 17.77 -2.04
C ILE A 348 22.57 17.13 -3.02
N VAL A 349 23.47 17.93 -3.60
CA VAL A 349 24.50 17.41 -4.51
C VAL A 349 25.46 16.46 -3.77
N GLU A 350 25.82 16.76 -2.53
CA GLU A 350 26.61 15.85 -1.69
C GLU A 350 25.89 14.51 -1.49
N LEU A 351 24.61 14.52 -1.11
CA LEU A 351 23.80 13.31 -0.98
C LEU A 351 23.68 12.53 -2.29
N ALA A 352 23.56 13.22 -3.42
CA ALA A 352 23.49 12.57 -4.73
C ALA A 352 24.80 11.86 -5.10
N CYS A 353 25.94 12.47 -4.77
CA CYS A 353 27.25 11.83 -4.93
C CYS A 353 27.42 10.64 -3.98
N GLU A 354 27.08 10.79 -2.70
CA GLU A 354 27.12 9.72 -1.69
C GLU A 354 26.25 8.53 -2.12
N HIS A 355 25.02 8.80 -2.59
CA HIS A 355 24.10 7.78 -3.11
C HIS A 355 24.73 6.95 -4.23
N TYR A 356 25.35 7.58 -5.23
CA TYR A 356 25.95 6.82 -6.33
C TYR A 356 27.27 6.13 -5.98
N GLN A 357 27.93 6.56 -4.90
CA GLN A 357 29.09 5.85 -4.36
C GLN A 357 28.67 4.56 -3.64
N GLU A 358 27.57 4.59 -2.89
CA GLU A 358 27.10 3.44 -2.12
C GLU A 358 26.17 2.51 -2.94
N PHE A 359 25.30 3.09 -3.77
CA PHE A 359 24.25 2.41 -4.52
C PHE A 359 24.25 2.78 -6.02
N PRO A 360 25.30 2.41 -6.78
CA PRO A 360 25.51 2.86 -8.17
C PRO A 360 24.39 2.47 -9.14
N ASP A 361 23.68 1.37 -8.87
CA ASP A 361 22.61 0.80 -9.70
C ASP A 361 21.20 1.28 -9.29
N ILE A 362 21.06 1.95 -8.14
CA ILE A 362 19.77 2.48 -7.68
C ILE A 362 19.56 3.86 -8.31
N SER A 363 18.45 4.03 -9.02
CA SER A 363 18.19 5.27 -9.75
C SER A 363 17.80 6.43 -8.80
N LEU A 364 18.29 7.64 -9.10
CA LEU A 364 18.11 8.83 -8.28
C LEU A 364 17.54 9.98 -9.11
N GLY A 365 16.62 10.75 -8.53
CA GLY A 365 16.14 12.00 -9.09
C GLY A 365 16.04 13.08 -8.02
N VAL A 366 16.14 14.34 -8.43
CA VAL A 366 15.98 15.50 -7.56
C VAL A 366 14.79 16.34 -8.04
N GLY A 367 13.83 16.58 -7.15
CA GLY A 367 12.67 17.42 -7.39
C GLY A 367 12.76 18.72 -6.60
N ALA A 368 12.78 19.87 -7.28
CA ALA A 368 12.83 21.19 -6.66
C ALA A 368 11.46 21.87 -6.67
N PHE A 369 11.15 22.65 -5.63
CA PHE A 369 9.90 23.41 -5.57
C PHE A 369 9.86 24.61 -6.53
N SER A 370 11.00 25.10 -7.01
CA SER A 370 11.11 26.24 -7.92
C SER A 370 12.16 26.04 -9.01
N VAL A 371 12.04 26.79 -10.10
CA VAL A 371 13.04 26.80 -11.18
C VAL A 371 14.38 27.31 -10.67
N ARG A 372 14.38 28.39 -9.87
CA ARG A 372 15.60 28.96 -9.26
C ARG A 372 16.35 27.96 -8.39
N GLN A 373 15.64 27.14 -7.63
CA GLN A 373 16.26 26.10 -6.81
C GLN A 373 16.79 24.96 -7.67
N GLN A 374 16.09 24.56 -8.74
CA GLN A 374 16.59 23.59 -9.72
C GLN A 374 17.92 24.04 -10.34
N GLU A 375 18.01 25.30 -10.80
CA GLU A 375 19.23 25.86 -11.37
C GLU A 375 20.37 25.90 -10.34
N ALA A 376 20.08 26.28 -9.09
CA ALA A 376 21.07 26.27 -8.02
C ALA A 376 21.66 24.87 -7.79
N ILE A 377 20.83 23.82 -7.82
CA ILE A 377 21.27 22.43 -7.68
C ILE A 377 22.14 22.01 -8.87
N LEU A 378 21.73 22.32 -10.10
CA LEU A 378 22.51 22.01 -11.31
C LEU A 378 23.88 22.70 -11.29
N ASN A 379 23.93 23.98 -10.92
CA ASN A 379 25.18 24.73 -10.79
C ASN A 379 26.13 24.11 -9.74
N GLN A 380 25.59 23.73 -8.57
CA GLN A 380 26.40 23.05 -7.55
C GLN A 380 26.87 21.66 -8.00
N LEU A 381 26.05 20.94 -8.77
CA LEU A 381 26.41 19.65 -9.34
C LEU A 381 27.59 19.77 -10.31
N GLU A 382 27.57 20.77 -11.20
CA GLU A 382 28.68 21.03 -12.12
C GLU A 382 29.99 21.32 -11.38
N ILE A 383 29.94 22.12 -10.30
CA ILE A 383 31.11 22.40 -9.47
C ILE A 383 31.64 21.10 -8.85
N LYS A 384 30.76 20.31 -8.22
CA LYS A 384 31.16 19.07 -7.53
C LYS A 384 31.72 18.01 -8.49
N LEU A 385 31.19 17.92 -9.72
CA LEU A 385 31.65 16.99 -10.75
C LEU A 385 32.98 17.39 -11.40
N LYS A 386 33.36 18.68 -11.38
CA LYS A 386 34.71 19.12 -11.75
C LYS A 386 35.74 18.62 -10.75
N ASP A 387 35.41 18.67 -9.46
CA ASP A 387 36.27 18.17 -8.39
C ASP A 387 36.29 16.63 -8.31
N ASN A 388 35.27 15.95 -8.84
CA ASN A 388 35.12 14.49 -8.79
C ASN A 388 34.83 13.87 -10.17
N PRO A 389 35.80 13.85 -11.11
CA PRO A 389 35.56 13.38 -12.48
C PRO A 389 35.08 11.93 -12.58
N HIS A 390 35.47 11.08 -11.63
CA HIS A 390 35.08 9.66 -11.60
C HIS A 390 33.57 9.43 -11.46
N LEU A 391 32.82 10.40 -10.91
CA LEU A 391 31.38 10.30 -10.73
C LEU A 391 30.57 10.71 -11.97
N GLN A 392 31.18 11.38 -12.96
CA GLN A 392 30.45 11.96 -14.11
C GLN A 392 29.61 10.93 -14.88
N HIS A 393 30.08 9.68 -15.00
CA HIS A 393 29.35 8.61 -15.69
C HIS A 393 27.98 8.30 -15.05
N HIS A 394 27.78 8.58 -13.75
CA HIS A 394 26.48 8.37 -13.09
C HIS A 394 25.44 9.42 -13.45
N PHE A 395 25.86 10.58 -13.97
CA PHE A 395 25.01 11.73 -14.26
C PHE A 395 24.75 11.94 -15.76
N THR A 396 25.07 10.95 -16.61
CA THR A 396 24.80 11.01 -18.06
C THR A 396 23.39 10.53 -18.41
N LYS A 397 22.94 10.86 -19.63
CA LYS A 397 21.60 10.52 -20.15
C LYS A 397 21.52 9.13 -20.81
N ASP A 398 22.61 8.37 -20.85
CA ASP A 398 22.69 7.12 -21.62
C ASP A 398 22.12 5.90 -20.88
N LYS A 399 21.71 6.08 -19.62
CA LYS A 399 21.06 5.03 -18.82
C LYS A 399 19.57 4.95 -19.13
N LEU A 400 18.97 3.78 -18.88
CA LEU A 400 17.51 3.60 -19.00
C LEU A 400 16.74 4.56 -18.07
N GLU A 401 17.24 4.73 -16.85
CA GLU A 401 16.72 5.67 -15.86
C GLU A 401 17.83 6.66 -15.45
N PRO A 402 18.07 7.73 -16.24
CA PRO A 402 19.16 8.66 -15.98
C PRO A 402 18.87 9.51 -14.74
N PHE A 403 19.93 10.03 -14.09
CA PHE A 403 19.76 11.06 -13.07
C PHE A 403 19.06 12.29 -13.65
N PHE A 404 18.20 12.94 -12.86
CA PHE A 404 17.60 14.21 -13.24
C PHE A 404 17.52 15.19 -12.08
N VAL A 405 17.51 16.49 -12.42
CA VAL A 405 17.05 17.57 -11.54
C VAL A 405 15.91 18.28 -12.28
N LYS A 406 14.72 18.26 -11.70
CA LYS A 406 13.49 18.82 -12.31
C LYS A 406 12.68 19.60 -11.27
N ASN A 407 11.87 20.53 -11.73
CA ASN A 407 10.95 21.30 -10.89
C ASN A 407 9.54 20.68 -10.85
N LEU A 408 8.65 21.26 -10.05
CA LEU A 408 7.24 20.85 -9.90
C LEU A 408 6.46 20.70 -11.21
N GLU A 409 6.83 21.42 -12.27
CA GLU A 409 6.11 21.43 -13.55
C GLU A 409 6.65 20.38 -14.53
N THR A 410 7.94 20.07 -14.44
CA THR A 410 8.64 19.22 -15.42
C THR A 410 8.88 17.79 -14.94
N ILE A 411 8.69 17.51 -13.65
CA ILE A 411 8.93 16.20 -13.01
C ILE A 411 7.85 15.15 -13.30
N GLN A 412 6.72 15.54 -13.87
CA GLN A 412 5.64 14.61 -14.16
C GLN A 412 6.06 13.53 -15.16
N GLY A 413 5.57 12.30 -14.94
CA GLY A 413 5.86 11.15 -15.80
C GLY A 413 7.21 10.49 -15.51
N ASP A 414 8.12 11.17 -14.82
CA ASP A 414 9.32 10.54 -14.28
C ASP A 414 9.08 9.92 -12.91
N GLU A 415 9.87 8.91 -12.58
CA GLU A 415 9.94 8.26 -11.27
C GLU A 415 11.33 7.65 -11.08
N ARG A 416 11.79 7.54 -9.84
CA ARG A 416 13.09 6.94 -9.51
C ARG A 416 12.98 6.10 -8.25
N ASP A 417 13.95 5.22 -8.06
CA ASP A 417 14.03 4.46 -6.81
C ASP A 417 14.18 5.39 -5.61
N VAL A 418 15.05 6.40 -5.73
CA VAL A 418 15.25 7.45 -4.73
C VAL A 418 14.89 8.81 -5.32
N ILE A 419 14.11 9.60 -4.58
CA ILE A 419 13.85 11.00 -4.89
C ILE A 419 14.32 11.88 -3.73
N ILE A 420 15.11 12.90 -4.02
CA ILE A 420 15.43 13.97 -3.07
C ILE A 420 14.55 15.17 -3.42
N ILE A 421 13.73 15.62 -2.48
CA ILE A 421 12.90 16.82 -2.61
C ILE A 421 13.64 18.00 -1.99
N SER A 422 13.96 18.99 -2.81
CA SER A 422 14.46 20.30 -2.37
C SER A 422 13.30 21.25 -2.18
N VAL A 423 13.04 21.66 -0.94
CA VAL A 423 12.02 22.68 -0.66
C VAL A 423 12.52 24.05 -1.12
N GLY A 424 13.77 24.41 -0.88
CA GLY A 424 14.41 25.65 -1.35
C GLY A 424 13.85 26.96 -0.78
N TYR A 425 12.57 27.01 -0.43
CA TYR A 425 11.91 28.06 0.34
C TYR A 425 12.08 27.81 1.84
N GLY A 426 12.09 28.85 2.65
CA GLY A 426 12.28 28.67 4.08
C GLY A 426 12.52 29.95 4.87
N PHE A 427 13.13 29.80 6.05
CA PHE A 427 13.61 30.93 6.85
C PHE A 427 14.65 31.76 6.05
N ASP A 428 14.46 33.08 6.06
CA ASP A 428 15.39 34.05 5.46
C ASP A 428 16.47 34.51 6.48
N GLN A 429 17.32 35.46 6.07
CA GLN A 429 18.39 36.01 6.94
C GLN A 429 17.85 36.69 8.20
N GLU A 430 16.58 37.12 8.20
CA GLU A 430 15.90 37.72 9.35
C GLU A 430 15.18 36.66 10.21
N ASN A 431 15.40 35.38 9.93
CA ASN A 431 14.72 34.23 10.53
C ASN A 431 13.19 34.28 10.38
N LYS A 432 12.69 34.77 9.23
CA LYS A 432 11.26 34.82 8.93
C LYS A 432 10.87 33.76 7.90
N LEU A 433 9.91 32.91 8.27
CA LEU A 433 9.27 31.96 7.35
C LEU A 433 7.98 32.58 6.78
N ARG A 434 7.94 32.83 5.47
CA ARG A 434 6.73 33.33 4.79
C ARG A 434 6.00 32.20 4.08
N MET A 435 4.68 32.12 4.26
CA MET A 435 3.81 31.09 3.66
C MET A 435 3.47 31.37 2.19
N SER A 436 4.50 31.59 1.37
CA SER A 436 4.42 31.85 -0.07
C SER A 436 5.53 31.08 -0.78
N PHE A 437 5.18 29.90 -1.28
CA PHE A 437 6.09 28.87 -1.82
C PHE A 437 5.93 28.80 -3.35
N GLY A 438 5.90 29.97 -4.01
CA GLY A 438 5.81 30.11 -5.47
C GLY A 438 4.72 29.24 -6.10
N PRO A 439 5.05 28.33 -7.05
CA PRO A 439 4.09 27.49 -7.77
C PRO A 439 3.17 26.64 -6.87
N LEU A 440 3.61 26.33 -5.64
CA LEU A 440 2.82 25.57 -4.67
C LEU A 440 1.70 26.41 -4.03
N SER A 441 1.92 27.73 -3.92
CA SER A 441 0.92 28.65 -3.37
C SER A 441 -0.16 29.05 -4.36
N GLN A 442 0.06 28.81 -5.65
CA GLN A 442 -0.86 29.11 -6.75
C GLN A 442 -1.97 28.04 -6.91
N ASP A 443 -2.93 28.34 -7.78
CA ASP A 443 -3.94 27.38 -8.19
C ASP A 443 -3.30 26.16 -8.88
N GLY A 444 -3.74 24.96 -8.49
CA GLY A 444 -3.10 23.70 -8.88
C GLY A 444 -1.89 23.29 -8.03
N GLY A 445 -1.44 24.12 -7.07
CA GLY A 445 -0.40 23.78 -6.10
C GLY A 445 -0.58 22.41 -5.41
N PRO A 446 -1.78 22.05 -4.91
CA PRO A 446 -2.01 20.72 -4.34
C PRO A 446 -1.67 19.57 -5.30
N ARG A 447 -1.99 19.70 -6.59
CA ARG A 447 -1.68 18.67 -7.62
C ARG A 447 -0.18 18.57 -7.88
N ARG A 448 0.53 19.72 -7.93
CA ARG A 448 2.00 19.76 -8.04
C ARG A 448 2.66 18.99 -6.89
N LEU A 449 2.19 19.22 -5.66
CA LEU A 449 2.67 18.50 -4.48
C LEU A 449 2.37 17.01 -4.55
N ASN A 450 1.15 16.63 -4.94
CA ASN A 450 0.77 15.22 -5.10
C ASN A 450 1.66 14.49 -6.12
N VAL A 451 1.93 15.13 -7.26
CA VAL A 451 2.87 14.60 -8.25
C VAL A 451 4.23 14.39 -7.61
N LEU A 452 4.81 15.43 -6.99
CA LEU A 452 6.15 15.36 -6.42
C LEU A 452 6.29 14.28 -5.32
N MET A 453 5.34 14.19 -4.40
CA MET A 453 5.37 13.22 -3.29
C MET A 453 5.31 11.76 -3.77
N THR A 454 4.78 11.51 -4.97
CA THR A 454 4.53 10.15 -5.51
C THR A 454 5.59 9.67 -6.51
N ARG A 455 6.71 10.39 -6.64
CA ARG A 455 7.78 10.08 -7.60
C ARG A 455 8.75 8.97 -7.15
N ALA A 456 8.83 8.71 -5.85
CA ALA A 456 9.75 7.74 -5.29
C ALA A 456 9.15 6.32 -5.25
N ARG A 457 9.93 5.32 -5.68
CA ARG A 457 9.58 3.89 -5.49
C ARG A 457 10.04 3.34 -4.15
N LYS A 458 11.27 3.66 -3.73
CA LYS A 458 11.90 3.07 -2.52
C LYS A 458 12.07 4.08 -1.40
N LYS A 459 12.69 5.23 -1.68
CA LYS A 459 13.09 6.22 -0.66
C LYS A 459 12.81 7.64 -1.14
N CYS A 460 12.22 8.46 -0.28
CA CYS A 460 12.08 9.89 -0.53
C CYS A 460 12.72 10.67 0.61
N ILE A 461 13.62 11.59 0.30
CA ILE A 461 14.28 12.45 1.28
C ILE A 461 13.80 13.88 1.04
N ILE A 462 13.01 14.44 1.95
CA ILE A 462 12.64 15.86 1.90
C ILE A 462 13.63 16.69 2.69
N VAL A 463 14.20 17.71 2.05
CA VAL A 463 15.22 18.60 2.61
C VAL A 463 14.61 19.98 2.80
N SER A 464 14.69 20.52 4.02
CA SER A 464 14.15 21.83 4.37
C SER A 464 14.93 22.46 5.53
N ASN A 465 14.91 23.79 5.65
CA ASN A 465 15.44 24.51 6.80
C ASN A 465 14.42 24.72 7.94
N PHE A 466 13.16 24.34 7.73
CA PHE A 466 12.08 24.44 8.71
C PHE A 466 11.40 23.07 8.92
N LYS A 467 10.72 22.91 10.05
CA LYS A 467 10.03 21.69 10.48
C LYS A 467 8.52 21.77 10.26
N HIS A 468 7.81 20.65 10.44
CA HIS A 468 6.34 20.66 10.33
C HIS A 468 5.70 21.62 11.34
N SER A 469 6.28 21.74 12.55
CA SER A 469 5.81 22.63 13.63
C SER A 469 5.86 24.11 13.28
N ASP A 470 6.73 24.51 12.33
CA ASP A 470 6.87 25.90 11.89
C ASP A 470 5.76 26.31 10.90
N LEU A 471 5.12 25.32 10.26
CA LEU A 471 3.98 25.53 9.38
C LEU A 471 2.70 25.72 10.21
N LYS A 472 2.23 26.97 10.29
CA LYS A 472 0.98 27.31 10.98
C LYS A 472 -0.24 26.88 10.16
N VAL A 473 -0.81 25.73 10.53
CA VAL A 473 -2.00 25.16 9.91
C VAL A 473 -3.23 25.35 10.79
N ASN A 474 -4.36 25.72 10.18
CA ASN A 474 -5.67 25.77 10.79
C ASN A 474 -6.72 25.14 9.86
N PRO A 475 -7.97 24.94 10.30
CA PRO A 475 -9.02 24.33 9.47
C PRO A 475 -9.32 25.10 8.16
N GLN A 476 -9.03 26.39 8.09
CA GLN A 476 -9.23 27.24 6.90
C GLN A 476 -8.00 27.32 5.99
N SER A 477 -6.86 26.73 6.38
CA SER A 477 -5.64 26.71 5.57
C SER A 477 -5.88 26.06 4.21
N ARG A 478 -5.18 26.57 3.18
CA ARG A 478 -5.19 25.99 1.83
C ARG A 478 -4.73 24.52 1.87
N MET A 479 -5.30 23.71 0.99
CA MET A 479 -5.04 22.27 0.95
C MET A 479 -3.56 21.92 0.81
N TRP A 480 -2.80 22.65 -0.01
CA TRP A 480 -1.35 22.41 -0.20
C TRP A 480 -0.57 22.54 1.12
N LEU A 481 -0.95 23.50 1.97
CA LEU A 481 -0.26 23.76 3.24
C LEU A 481 -0.56 22.66 4.26
N LYS A 482 -1.82 22.19 4.31
CA LYS A 482 -2.21 21.06 5.14
C LYS A 482 -1.49 19.77 4.71
N ALA A 483 -1.45 19.50 3.41
CA ALA A 483 -0.77 18.33 2.86
C ALA A 483 0.75 18.38 3.10
N LEU A 484 1.40 19.54 2.89
CA LEU A 484 2.83 19.71 3.16
C LEU A 484 3.15 19.56 4.65
N HIS A 485 2.32 20.12 5.53
CA HIS A 485 2.48 19.94 6.98
C HIS A 485 2.39 18.47 7.37
N ALA A 486 1.36 17.75 6.92
CA ALA A 486 1.21 16.33 7.20
C ALA A 486 2.36 15.49 6.61
N TYR A 487 2.85 15.84 5.42
CA TYR A 487 3.99 15.18 4.77
C TYR A 487 5.29 15.36 5.58
N LEU A 488 5.60 16.59 6.01
CA LEU A 488 6.76 16.87 6.86
C LEU A 488 6.62 16.22 8.24
N GLN A 489 5.42 16.23 8.82
CA GLN A 489 5.16 15.57 10.10
C GLN A 489 5.43 14.07 10.02
N LEU A 490 4.95 13.40 8.97
CA LEU A 490 5.22 11.99 8.73
C LEU A 490 6.73 11.74 8.50
N ALA A 491 7.39 12.61 7.74
CA ALA A 491 8.83 12.49 7.46
C ALA A 491 9.69 12.66 8.72
N GLU A 492 9.29 13.55 9.64
CA GLU A 492 10.03 13.87 10.86
C GLU A 492 9.78 12.86 11.99
N LEU A 493 8.51 12.52 12.25
CA LEU A 493 8.14 11.65 13.38
C LEU A 493 8.20 10.16 13.02
N GLY A 494 8.00 9.83 11.74
CA GLY A 494 7.89 8.45 11.25
C GLY A 494 6.64 7.72 11.76
N ASP A 495 5.78 8.38 12.53
CA ASP A 495 4.58 7.81 13.11
C ASP A 495 3.33 8.38 12.43
N MET A 496 2.41 7.47 12.11
CA MET A 496 1.09 7.79 11.60
C MET A 496 0.13 8.05 12.76
N PRO A 497 -0.78 9.03 12.67
CA PRO A 497 -1.96 9.04 13.52
C PRO A 497 -2.82 7.81 13.18
N SER A 498 -2.75 6.77 14.01
CA SER A 498 -3.60 5.58 13.90
C SER A 498 -4.84 5.76 14.75
N ALA A 499 -6.00 5.98 14.13
CA ALA A 499 -7.28 5.70 14.77
C ALA A 499 -8.40 5.52 13.73
N ARG A 500 -8.78 4.26 13.51
CA ARG A 500 -10.19 3.91 13.29
C ARG A 500 -10.44 2.62 14.06
N GLU A 501 -11.43 2.66 14.94
CA GLU A 501 -11.90 1.53 15.73
C GLU A 501 -12.44 0.44 14.80
N THR A 502 -12.00 -0.80 15.01
CA THR A 502 -12.56 -1.98 14.33
C THR A 502 -13.91 -2.34 14.95
N PRO A 503 -14.88 -2.86 14.17
CA PRO A 503 -16.16 -3.33 14.71
C PRO A 503 -15.98 -4.51 15.69
N GLU A 504 -16.69 -4.49 16.82
CA GLU A 504 -16.52 -5.40 17.99
C GLU A 504 -16.63 -6.90 17.69
N THR A 505 -17.34 -7.35 16.66
CA THR A 505 -17.67 -8.78 16.48
C THR A 505 -16.59 -9.62 15.79
N ALA A 506 -15.72 -9.01 14.96
CA ALA A 506 -14.55 -9.70 14.39
C ALA A 506 -13.44 -9.92 15.44
N MET A 507 -13.50 -9.20 16.57
CA MET A 507 -12.45 -9.24 17.59
C MET A 507 -12.33 -10.60 18.28
N LEU A 508 -13.39 -11.38 18.53
CA LEU A 508 -13.28 -12.54 19.44
C LEU A 508 -12.36 -13.68 18.96
N PHE A 509 -12.42 -14.02 17.66
CA PHE A 509 -11.51 -15.02 17.10
C PHE A 509 -10.07 -14.48 17.02
N GLU A 510 -9.90 -13.26 16.54
CA GLU A 510 -8.59 -12.59 16.44
C GLU A 510 -7.95 -12.45 17.82
N GLU A 511 -8.73 -12.11 18.84
CA GLU A 511 -8.31 -12.03 20.24
C GLU A 511 -7.89 -13.40 20.78
N SER A 512 -8.60 -14.48 20.42
CA SER A 512 -8.22 -15.84 20.84
C SER A 512 -6.81 -16.21 20.37
N VAL A 513 -6.49 -15.88 19.11
CA VAL A 513 -5.15 -16.11 18.53
C VAL A 513 -4.13 -15.15 19.15
N TYR A 514 -4.50 -13.88 19.32
CA TYR A 514 -3.65 -12.87 19.94
C TYR A 514 -3.24 -13.23 21.38
N HIS A 515 -4.19 -13.61 22.22
CA HIS A 515 -3.95 -14.02 23.60
C HIS A 515 -3.04 -15.25 23.64
N TYR A 516 -3.31 -16.26 22.80
CA TYR A 516 -2.41 -17.41 22.71
C TYR A 516 -0.96 -17.01 22.40
N LEU A 517 -0.74 -16.11 21.43
CA LEU A 517 0.60 -15.67 21.06
C LEU A 517 1.27 -14.83 22.16
N LYS A 518 0.51 -13.95 22.83
CA LYS A 518 0.97 -13.16 23.98
C LYS A 518 1.35 -14.04 25.16
N ASP A 519 0.52 -15.01 25.51
CA ASP A 519 0.75 -15.96 26.60
C ASP A 519 1.95 -16.88 26.29
N SER A 520 2.23 -17.10 25.00
CA SER A 520 3.41 -17.82 24.52
C SER A 520 4.70 -16.96 24.52
N GLY A 521 4.62 -15.70 24.94
CA GLY A 521 5.78 -14.80 25.08
C GLY A 521 6.16 -13.99 23.83
N TYR A 522 5.35 -14.01 22.77
CA TYR A 522 5.63 -13.23 21.56
C TYR A 522 5.17 -11.78 21.69
N ASN A 523 5.93 -10.85 21.11
CA ASN A 523 5.50 -9.46 20.97
C ASN A 523 4.67 -9.29 19.69
N VAL A 524 3.36 -9.13 19.88
CA VAL A 524 2.35 -9.08 18.81
C VAL A 524 1.73 -7.70 18.72
N ILE A 525 1.70 -7.15 17.51
CA ILE A 525 1.00 -5.91 17.16
C ILE A 525 -0.26 -6.27 16.38
N LYS A 526 -1.38 -5.66 16.75
CA LYS A 526 -2.66 -5.84 16.05
C LYS A 526 -2.78 -4.84 14.90
N GLN A 527 -3.47 -5.25 13.83
CA GLN A 527 -3.99 -4.35 12.82
C GLN A 527 -2.91 -3.44 12.20
N VAL A 528 -1.79 -4.06 11.81
CA VAL A 528 -0.63 -3.37 11.25
C VAL A 528 -0.92 -2.94 9.82
N GLY A 529 -0.83 -1.64 9.57
CA GLY A 529 -0.79 -1.05 8.24
C GLY A 529 -1.74 0.12 8.05
N CYS A 530 -2.17 0.33 6.81
CA CYS A 530 -2.96 1.49 6.41
C CYS A 530 -4.47 1.29 6.61
N VAL A 531 -5.27 2.35 6.44
CA VAL A 531 -6.74 2.27 6.57
C VAL A 531 -7.35 1.30 5.55
N SER A 532 -6.78 1.23 4.35
CA SER A 532 -7.35 0.46 3.24
C SER A 532 -6.98 -1.03 3.25
N PHE A 533 -5.90 -1.41 3.93
CA PHE A 533 -5.54 -2.81 4.17
C PHE A 533 -4.67 -2.92 5.43
N ARG A 534 -5.00 -3.90 6.27
CA ARG A 534 -4.25 -4.19 7.50
C ARG A 534 -3.94 -5.68 7.57
N ILE A 535 -2.80 -5.96 8.17
CA ILE A 535 -2.42 -7.30 8.62
C ILE A 535 -3.03 -7.47 10.00
N ASP A 536 -3.79 -8.55 10.17
CA ASP A 536 -4.62 -8.72 11.35
C ASP A 536 -3.77 -8.80 12.63
N LEU A 537 -2.70 -9.62 12.61
CA LEU A 537 -1.66 -9.65 13.64
C LEU A 537 -0.27 -9.69 13.01
N ALA A 538 0.71 -9.01 13.62
CA ALA A 538 2.11 -9.11 13.24
C ALA A 538 2.99 -9.45 14.44
N ILE A 539 3.91 -10.39 14.25
CA ILE A 539 4.92 -10.75 15.26
C ILE A 539 6.19 -9.96 14.96
N THR A 540 6.71 -9.28 15.97
CA THR A 540 7.97 -8.51 15.87
C THR A 540 9.19 -9.37 16.16
N HIS A 541 10.33 -9.01 15.58
CA HIS A 541 11.60 -9.68 15.89
C HIS A 541 12.02 -9.37 17.34
N PRO A 542 12.49 -10.36 18.13
CA PRO A 542 12.90 -10.15 19.52
C PRO A 542 13.99 -9.08 19.69
N ASP A 543 14.99 -9.09 18.79
CA ASP A 543 16.12 -8.14 18.83
C ASP A 543 15.90 -6.87 18.00
N ASN A 544 14.83 -6.79 17.21
CA ASN A 544 14.54 -5.64 16.35
C ASN A 544 13.02 -5.40 16.28
N PHE A 545 12.51 -4.56 17.18
CA PHE A 545 11.09 -4.25 17.26
C PHE A 545 10.53 -3.51 16.03
N HIS A 546 11.38 -2.99 15.15
CA HIS A 546 10.96 -2.35 13.90
C HIS A 546 10.75 -3.33 12.76
N LEU A 547 11.11 -4.62 12.93
CA LEU A 547 10.89 -5.66 11.94
C LEU A 547 9.75 -6.59 12.36
N TYR A 548 8.82 -6.81 11.45
CA TYR A 548 7.79 -7.84 11.54
C TYR A 548 8.28 -9.12 10.86
N VAL A 549 8.46 -10.19 11.65
CA VAL A 549 8.96 -11.47 11.16
C VAL A 549 7.86 -12.31 10.49
N LEU A 550 6.62 -12.17 10.97
CA LEU A 550 5.47 -12.91 10.46
C LEU A 550 4.22 -12.04 10.56
N GLY A 551 3.52 -11.89 9.43
CA GLY A 551 2.16 -11.39 9.38
C GLY A 551 1.17 -12.54 9.40
N ILE A 552 0.14 -12.42 10.21
CA ILE A 552 -0.94 -13.40 10.34
C ILE A 552 -2.19 -12.77 9.73
N LEU A 553 -2.80 -13.49 8.79
CA LEU A 553 -4.06 -13.11 8.18
C LEU A 553 -5.17 -14.09 8.57
N PHE A 554 -6.38 -13.56 8.69
CA PHE A 554 -7.58 -14.31 8.99
C PHE A 554 -8.56 -14.31 7.80
N ASP A 555 -9.60 -15.14 7.90
CA ASP A 555 -10.71 -15.24 6.96
C ASP A 555 -11.87 -14.26 7.27
N GLY A 556 -11.54 -13.13 7.91
CA GLY A 556 -12.49 -12.10 8.33
C GLY A 556 -13.04 -11.21 7.20
N PRO A 557 -13.66 -10.06 7.55
CA PRO A 557 -14.34 -9.17 6.59
C PRO A 557 -13.46 -8.75 5.39
N MET A 558 -12.16 -8.51 5.59
CA MET A 558 -11.24 -8.16 4.51
C MET A 558 -11.00 -9.31 3.51
N TYR A 559 -11.04 -10.55 3.99
CA TYR A 559 -10.99 -11.73 3.13
C TYR A 559 -12.29 -11.85 2.32
N HIS A 560 -13.45 -11.66 2.96
CA HIS A 560 -14.78 -11.80 2.36
C HIS A 560 -15.12 -10.70 1.33
N THR A 561 -14.70 -9.45 1.54
CA THR A 561 -15.04 -8.32 0.66
C THR A 561 -14.30 -8.30 -0.68
N SER A 562 -13.32 -9.20 -0.85
CA SER A 562 -12.53 -9.30 -2.07
C SER A 562 -13.36 -9.86 -3.23
N LYS A 563 -13.38 -9.19 -4.38
CA LYS A 563 -14.32 -9.52 -5.48
C LYS A 563 -13.94 -10.77 -6.27
N THR A 564 -12.65 -11.13 -6.27
CA THR A 564 -12.14 -12.24 -7.08
C THR A 564 -11.13 -13.08 -6.30
N ALA A 565 -11.05 -14.38 -6.60
CA ALA A 565 -10.03 -15.26 -6.04
C ALA A 565 -8.61 -14.82 -6.42
N ARG A 566 -8.42 -14.30 -7.64
CA ARG A 566 -7.13 -13.74 -8.09
C ARG A 566 -6.65 -12.61 -7.17
N GLU A 567 -7.55 -11.71 -6.79
CA GLU A 567 -7.26 -10.59 -5.90
C GLU A 567 -6.94 -11.08 -4.49
N ARG A 568 -7.85 -11.87 -3.92
CA ARG A 568 -7.82 -12.33 -2.52
C ARG A 568 -6.66 -13.26 -2.21
N ASP A 569 -6.45 -14.25 -3.07
CA ASP A 569 -5.63 -15.41 -2.77
C ASP A 569 -4.25 -15.38 -3.49
N ARG A 570 -4.11 -14.60 -4.58
CA ARG A 570 -2.84 -14.48 -5.33
C ARG A 570 -2.19 -13.10 -5.23
N LEU A 571 -2.84 -12.06 -5.78
CA LEU A 571 -2.23 -10.74 -5.95
C LEU A 571 -1.88 -10.08 -4.61
N ARG A 572 -2.74 -10.24 -3.60
CA ARG A 572 -2.50 -9.70 -2.25
C ARG A 572 -1.27 -10.33 -1.60
N ASN A 573 -1.19 -11.65 -1.60
CA ASN A 573 -0.05 -12.38 -1.03
C ASN A 573 1.24 -12.02 -1.78
N GLU A 574 1.23 -12.00 -3.12
CA GLU A 574 2.40 -11.62 -3.92
C GLU A 574 2.88 -10.19 -3.61
N MET A 575 1.96 -9.26 -3.34
CA MET A 575 2.33 -7.88 -2.99
C MET A 575 2.93 -7.78 -1.59
N LEU A 576 2.34 -8.47 -0.61
CA LEU A 576 2.86 -8.51 0.75
C LEU A 576 4.26 -9.15 0.80
N GLU A 577 4.47 -10.25 0.07
CA GLU A 577 5.77 -10.91 -0.05
C GLU A 577 6.84 -9.97 -0.65
N LYS A 578 6.49 -9.19 -1.67
CA LYS A 578 7.40 -8.17 -2.23
C LYS A 578 7.78 -7.08 -1.23
N LEU A 579 6.89 -6.77 -0.30
CA LEU A 579 7.10 -5.80 0.78
C LEU A 579 7.86 -6.39 1.99
N GLY A 580 8.33 -7.63 1.87
CA GLY A 580 9.14 -8.32 2.86
C GLY A 580 8.33 -9.15 3.86
N TRP A 581 7.00 -9.24 3.69
CA TRP A 581 6.19 -10.03 4.61
C TRP A 581 6.33 -11.52 4.35
N LYS A 582 6.44 -12.27 5.43
CA LYS A 582 6.03 -13.67 5.46
C LYS A 582 4.61 -13.70 5.99
N ILE A 583 3.72 -14.33 5.24
CA ILE A 583 2.31 -14.41 5.62
C ILE A 583 1.97 -15.84 6.00
N HIS A 584 1.33 -16.00 7.16
CA HIS A 584 0.67 -17.23 7.56
C HIS A 584 -0.82 -16.97 7.74
N ARG A 585 -1.66 -17.85 7.19
CA ARG A 585 -3.11 -17.70 7.31
C ARG A 585 -3.66 -18.64 8.35
N VAL A 586 -4.48 -18.12 9.25
CA VAL A 586 -5.21 -18.93 10.23
C VAL A 586 -6.70 -18.86 9.89
N TRP A 587 -7.29 -20.01 9.58
CA TRP A 587 -8.71 -20.12 9.25
C TRP A 587 -9.53 -20.29 10.52
N SER A 588 -10.59 -19.49 10.67
CA SER A 588 -11.48 -19.52 11.83
C SER A 588 -12.08 -20.90 12.08
N THR A 589 -12.44 -21.62 11.00
CA THR A 589 -13.01 -22.96 11.02
C THR A 589 -12.04 -24.01 11.55
N ASP A 590 -10.76 -23.96 11.15
CA ASP A 590 -9.75 -24.90 11.61
C ASP A 590 -9.34 -24.62 13.06
N TRP A 591 -9.21 -23.33 13.43
CA TRP A 591 -8.92 -22.94 14.81
C TRP A 591 -9.99 -23.41 15.79
N TYR A 592 -11.26 -23.37 15.37
CA TYR A 592 -12.37 -23.88 16.19
C TYR A 592 -12.41 -25.42 16.23
N ARG A 593 -12.20 -26.10 15.09
CA ARG A 593 -12.29 -27.58 15.00
C ARG A 593 -11.14 -28.30 15.69
N ASP A 594 -9.92 -27.85 15.44
CA ASP A 594 -8.69 -28.47 15.94
C ASP A 594 -7.66 -27.39 16.27
N ARG A 595 -7.94 -26.69 17.37
CA ARG A 595 -7.09 -25.61 17.88
C ARG A 595 -5.64 -26.06 18.06
N GLN A 596 -5.42 -27.30 18.52
CA GLN A 596 -4.07 -27.79 18.79
C GLN A 596 -3.27 -27.99 17.50
N LYS A 597 -3.90 -28.51 16.45
CA LYS A 597 -3.26 -28.63 15.13
C LYS A 597 -2.94 -27.25 14.55
N SER A 598 -3.88 -26.29 14.61
CA SER A 598 -3.65 -24.92 14.14
C SER A 598 -2.52 -24.23 14.92
N ILE A 599 -2.47 -24.39 16.24
CA ILE A 599 -1.37 -23.91 17.09
C ILE A 599 -0.03 -24.50 16.65
N THR A 600 0.02 -25.81 16.41
CA THR A 600 1.25 -26.51 16.00
C THR A 600 1.76 -25.97 14.66
N GLN A 601 0.86 -25.72 13.70
CA GLN A 601 1.21 -25.13 12.41
C GLN A 601 1.67 -23.67 12.53
N LEU A 602 0.97 -22.88 13.35
CA LEU A 602 1.32 -21.48 13.62
C LEU A 602 2.71 -21.37 14.25
N ASN A 603 3.01 -22.17 15.29
CA ASN A 603 4.33 -22.19 15.92
C ASN A 603 5.43 -22.57 14.92
N LYS A 604 5.19 -23.59 14.08
CA LYS A 604 6.14 -23.96 13.03
C LYS A 604 6.40 -22.82 12.04
N ALA A 605 5.37 -22.05 11.68
CA ALA A 605 5.51 -20.89 10.81
C ALA A 605 6.34 -19.78 11.49
N ILE A 606 6.14 -19.56 12.79
CA ILE A 606 6.90 -18.60 13.60
C ILE A 606 8.37 -19.01 13.70
N ASP A 607 8.65 -20.27 14.03
CA ASP A 607 10.02 -20.79 14.13
C ASP A 607 10.78 -20.63 12.80
N ASN A 608 10.14 -21.00 11.69
CA ASN A 608 10.70 -20.81 10.36
C ASN A 608 10.91 -19.32 10.01
N ALA A 609 10.02 -18.44 10.49
CA ALA A 609 10.14 -17.02 10.26
C ALA A 609 11.33 -16.41 11.00
N LEU A 610 11.56 -16.84 12.24
CA LEU A 610 12.66 -16.40 13.12
C LEU A 610 14.03 -16.96 12.73
N GLN A 611 14.10 -18.17 12.16
CA GLN A 611 15.36 -18.81 11.76
C GLN A 611 16.00 -18.22 10.49
N GLN A 612 15.26 -17.45 9.69
CA GLN A 612 15.85 -16.86 8.49
C GLN A 612 16.71 -15.66 8.85
N PRO A 613 17.90 -15.50 8.21
CA PRO A 613 18.76 -14.37 8.45
C PRO A 613 18.02 -13.07 8.10
N VAL A 614 17.83 -12.24 9.11
CA VAL A 614 17.34 -10.87 8.92
C VAL A 614 18.49 -10.05 8.37
N MET A 615 18.25 -9.25 7.32
CA MET A 615 19.18 -8.17 6.97
C MET A 615 19.17 -7.17 8.13
N ILE A 616 20.11 -7.32 9.06
CA ILE A 616 20.39 -6.30 10.07
C ILE A 616 21.08 -5.16 9.31
N ILE A 617 20.30 -4.16 8.91
CA ILE A 617 20.87 -2.92 8.39
C ILE A 617 21.35 -2.15 9.63
N SER A 618 22.65 -2.17 9.87
CA SER A 618 23.30 -1.53 11.03
C SER A 618 23.02 -0.03 11.06
N GLU A 619 22.40 0.45 12.14
CA GLU A 619 22.31 1.88 12.47
C GLU A 619 23.67 2.40 12.96
N GLU A 620 24.61 2.63 12.04
CA GLU A 620 25.83 3.41 12.35
C GLU A 620 26.04 4.51 11.31
N ILE A 621 25.14 5.50 11.31
CA ILE A 621 25.45 6.82 10.75
C ILE A 621 25.01 7.85 11.78
N GLY A 622 25.88 8.17 12.73
CA GLY A 622 25.55 9.12 13.78
C GLY A 622 26.50 9.24 14.95
N LYS A 623 27.80 8.95 14.81
CA LYS A 623 28.81 9.45 15.76
C LYS A 623 30.05 9.90 14.99
N THR A 624 30.20 11.21 14.88
CA THR A 624 31.48 11.85 14.65
C THR A 624 32.45 11.40 15.74
N GLU A 625 33.37 10.50 15.41
CA GLU A 625 34.55 10.25 16.23
C GLU A 625 35.44 11.49 16.16
N THR A 626 35.36 12.31 17.21
CA THR A 626 36.44 13.21 17.60
C THR A 626 37.63 12.34 17.97
N ASN A 627 38.58 12.18 17.06
CA ASN A 627 39.84 11.51 17.28
C ASN A 627 40.77 12.43 18.12
N PRO A 628 41.13 12.08 19.37
CA PRO A 628 42.04 12.87 20.17
C PRO A 628 43.29 12.04 20.49
N ASP A 629 44.09 11.64 19.50
CA ASP A 629 45.45 11.16 19.77
C ASP A 629 46.35 11.23 18.52
N ILE A 630 46.93 12.39 18.29
CA ILE A 630 48.24 12.49 17.63
C ILE A 630 49.20 13.10 18.66
N LYS A 631 49.78 12.22 19.49
CA LYS A 631 51.01 12.48 20.22
C LYS A 631 51.95 11.29 20.03
N LYS A 632 53.13 11.61 19.46
CA LYS A 632 54.39 10.84 19.49
C LYS A 632 54.44 9.55 18.66
N GLN A 633 55.03 9.62 17.47
CA GLN A 633 56.46 9.34 17.23
C GLN A 633 56.86 9.79 15.83
#